data_AF-A0A1H3AI48-F1
#
_entry.id   AF-A0A1H3AI48-F1
#
_cell.length_a   1.000
_cell.length_b   1.000
_cell.length_c   1.000
_cell.angle_alpha   90.00
_cell.angle_beta   90.00
_cell.angle_gamma   90.00
#
_symmetry.space_group_name_H-M   'P 1'
#
loop_
_entity.id
_entity.type
_entity.pdbx_description
1 polymer ?
#
loop_
_entity_poly.entity_id
_entity_poly.type
_entity_poly.pdbx_seq_one_letter_code
_entity_poly.pdbx_strand_id
1 'polypeptide(L)'
;MDTDQLKIKNLLVGIGGSISVLAVPSYLTLFAHFFKEVKVIMTPSAARLLPRETVNLLCAGAYTDEQEFSQEISHVELTRWADGLVILPATANTMGQAANGLGDNLLTTAILAYPEPIIYFPNMNERMWRKKSLQRNIKTLEADGDIVVEPSHQMAYEVASGKMRPNYTIPSKENVMKVIYKQLVGNVQTVSKS
;
A
#
# COMPACT_ATOMS: atom_id res chain seq x y z
N MET A 1 26.58 -0.15 8.24
CA MET A 1 26.10 -1.19 7.32
C MET A 1 26.14 -0.60 5.94
N ASP A 2 26.88 -1.24 5.05
CA ASP A 2 27.14 -0.78 3.68
C ASP A 2 25.82 -0.78 2.89
N THR A 3 25.34 0.39 2.50
CA THR A 3 23.99 0.59 1.92
C THR A 3 23.85 0.10 0.48
N ASP A 4 24.95 -0.31 -0.16
CA ASP A 4 24.97 -0.72 -1.57
C ASP A 4 24.67 -2.21 -1.81
N GLN A 5 24.65 -3.06 -0.78
CA GLN A 5 24.47 -4.51 -0.97
C GLN A 5 23.03 -5.04 -0.80
N LEU A 6 22.04 -4.21 -0.45
CA LEU A 6 20.69 -4.69 -0.09
C LEU A 6 19.53 -3.79 -0.57
N LYS A 7 19.68 -3.09 -1.71
CA LYS A 7 18.49 -2.50 -2.34
C LYS A 7 17.62 -3.61 -2.92
N ILE A 8 16.54 -3.94 -2.23
CA ILE A 8 15.38 -4.62 -2.83
C ILE A 8 15.01 -3.80 -4.07
N LYS A 9 14.91 -4.43 -5.25
CA LYS A 9 14.97 -3.65 -6.49
C LYS A 9 13.74 -2.75 -6.63
N ASN A 10 12.55 -3.33 -6.77
CA ASN A 10 11.39 -2.57 -7.22
C ASN A 10 10.23 -2.71 -6.24
N LEU A 11 9.82 -1.59 -5.63
CA LEU A 11 8.65 -1.52 -4.76
C LEU A 11 7.48 -0.86 -5.48
N LEU A 12 6.35 -1.53 -5.53
CA LEU A 12 5.08 -0.97 -5.97
C LEU A 12 4.24 -0.57 -4.76
N VAL A 13 3.77 0.68 -4.73
CA VAL A 13 2.96 1.24 -3.65
C VAL A 13 1.56 1.56 -4.16
N GLY A 14 0.56 0.85 -3.67
CA GLY A 14 -0.85 1.17 -3.85
C GLY A 14 -1.33 2.19 -2.84
N ILE A 15 -2.03 3.23 -3.27
CA ILE A 15 -2.57 4.29 -2.41
C ILE A 15 -4.09 4.31 -2.50
N GLY A 16 -4.76 4.01 -1.39
CA GLY A 16 -6.21 4.13 -1.25
C GLY A 16 -6.66 5.53 -0.82
N GLY A 17 -7.94 5.84 -1.03
CA GLY A 17 -8.56 7.13 -0.71
C GLY A 17 -8.84 7.32 0.79
N SER A 18 -7.79 7.46 1.60
CA SER A 18 -7.88 7.91 3.00
C SER A 18 -7.25 9.30 3.15
N ILE A 19 -7.72 10.11 4.11
CA ILE A 19 -7.09 11.39 4.44
C ILE A 19 -5.61 11.25 4.82
N SER A 20 -5.21 10.09 5.35
CA SER A 20 -3.81 9.80 5.67
C SER A 20 -2.89 9.75 4.44
N VAL A 21 -3.44 9.82 3.22
CA VAL A 21 -2.67 9.98 1.98
C VAL A 21 -1.76 11.22 2.03
N LEU A 22 -2.15 12.26 2.77
CA LEU A 22 -1.32 13.47 2.96
C LEU A 22 0.02 13.18 3.64
N ALA A 23 0.15 12.06 4.36
CA ALA A 23 1.41 11.64 4.96
C ALA A 23 2.31 10.82 4.01
N VAL A 24 1.74 10.28 2.91
CA VAL A 24 2.41 9.37 1.96
C VAL A 24 3.67 9.96 1.33
N PRO A 25 3.74 11.24 0.93
CA PRO A 25 4.99 11.85 0.44
C PRO A 25 6.20 11.55 1.32
N SER A 26 6.00 11.60 2.64
CA SER A 26 7.05 11.37 3.61
C SER A 26 7.49 9.90 3.75
N TYR A 27 6.64 8.95 3.34
CA TYR A 27 6.98 7.52 3.23
C TYR A 27 7.67 7.24 1.90
N LEU A 28 7.23 7.85 0.79
CA LEU A 28 7.90 7.70 -0.50
C LEU A 28 9.34 8.19 -0.47
N THR A 29 9.60 9.34 0.17
CA THR A 29 10.97 9.82 0.40
C THR A 29 11.79 8.81 1.19
N LEU A 30 11.22 8.15 2.21
CA LEU A 30 11.92 7.11 2.95
C LEU A 30 12.21 5.89 2.06
N PHE A 31 11.23 5.41 1.31
CA PHE A 31 11.38 4.25 0.43
C PHE A 31 12.47 4.47 -0.62
N ALA A 32 12.61 5.68 -1.17
CA ALA A 32 13.67 6.02 -2.11
C ALA A 32 15.10 5.80 -1.58
N HIS A 33 15.29 5.76 -0.25
CA HIS A 33 16.59 5.45 0.36
C HIS A 33 16.90 3.93 0.36
N PHE A 34 15.88 3.08 0.40
CA PHE A 34 16.01 1.64 0.61
C PHE A 34 15.72 0.78 -0.63
N PHE A 35 14.95 1.30 -1.58
CA PHE A 35 14.60 0.61 -2.82
C PHE A 35 15.37 1.21 -4.01
N LYS A 36 15.62 0.40 -5.04
CA LYS A 36 16.24 0.91 -6.27
C LYS A 36 15.25 1.83 -7.01
N GLU A 37 14.00 1.42 -7.09
CA GLU A 37 12.96 2.16 -7.77
C GLU A 37 11.61 1.95 -7.07
N VAL A 38 10.84 3.03 -6.95
CA VAL A 38 9.51 3.02 -6.33
C VAL A 38 8.52 3.54 -7.37
N LYS A 39 7.49 2.75 -7.67
CA LYS A 39 6.34 3.17 -8.48
C LYS A 39 5.09 3.15 -7.64
N VAL A 40 4.11 3.96 -8.04
CA VAL A 40 2.89 4.19 -7.28
C VAL A 40 1.67 3.96 -8.16
N ILE A 41 0.67 3.27 -7.62
CA ILE A 41 -0.68 3.22 -8.18
C ILE A 41 -1.62 3.91 -7.20
N MET A 42 -2.46 4.84 -7.67
CA MET A 42 -3.43 5.54 -6.84
C MET A 42 -4.85 5.20 -7.29
N THR A 43 -5.75 4.95 -6.34
CA THR A 43 -7.17 4.86 -6.70
C THR A 43 -7.69 6.25 -7.12
N PRO A 44 -8.80 6.33 -7.88
CA PRO A 44 -9.42 7.61 -8.22
C PRO A 44 -9.73 8.48 -7.00
N SER A 45 -10.07 7.87 -5.86
CA SER A 45 -10.33 8.59 -4.61
C SER A 45 -9.06 9.12 -3.94
N ALA A 46 -7.94 8.41 -4.06
CA ALA A 46 -6.65 8.90 -3.57
C ALA A 46 -6.16 10.10 -4.38
N ALA A 47 -6.26 10.03 -5.72
CA ALA A 47 -5.84 11.10 -6.63
C ALA A 47 -6.62 12.42 -6.42
N ARG A 48 -7.86 12.36 -5.93
CA ARG A 48 -8.64 13.54 -5.54
C ARG A 48 -8.14 14.24 -4.28
N LEU A 49 -7.52 13.49 -3.37
CA LEU A 49 -7.02 14.00 -2.08
C LEU A 49 -5.56 14.46 -2.17
N LEU A 50 -4.76 13.74 -2.96
CA LEU A 50 -3.37 14.08 -3.27
C LEU A 50 -3.19 13.89 -4.78
N PRO A 51 -3.05 14.97 -5.57
CA PRO A 51 -2.93 14.88 -7.01
C PRO A 51 -1.79 13.95 -7.44
N ARG A 52 -2.06 13.13 -8.46
CA ARG A 52 -1.09 12.17 -9.01
C ARG A 52 0.20 12.88 -9.43
N GLU A 53 0.10 14.06 -10.01
CA GLU A 53 1.23 14.89 -10.44
C GLU A 53 2.15 15.20 -9.27
N THR A 54 1.61 15.50 -8.10
CA THR A 54 2.39 15.75 -6.87
C THR A 54 3.13 14.50 -6.44
N VAL A 55 2.47 13.34 -6.48
CA VAL A 55 3.09 12.06 -6.13
C VAL A 55 4.18 11.68 -7.13
N ASN A 56 3.95 11.94 -8.42
CA ASN A 56 4.88 11.63 -9.49
C ASN A 56 6.23 12.35 -9.36
N LEU A 57 6.29 13.48 -8.65
CA LEU A 57 7.55 14.19 -8.34
C LEU A 57 8.44 13.47 -7.32
N LEU A 58 7.92 12.45 -6.62
CA LEU A 58 8.56 11.80 -5.49
C LEU A 58 8.87 10.31 -5.73
N CYS A 59 8.58 9.81 -6.92
CA CYS A 59 8.74 8.40 -7.29
C CYS A 59 9.10 8.28 -8.78
N ALA A 60 9.45 7.08 -9.23
CA ALA A 60 9.79 6.83 -10.64
C ALA A 60 8.57 6.85 -11.58
N GLY A 61 7.37 6.73 -11.03
CA GLY A 61 6.12 6.88 -11.77
C GLY A 61 4.92 6.71 -10.85
N ALA A 62 3.93 7.58 -11.01
CA ALA A 62 2.63 7.50 -10.35
C ALA A 62 1.51 7.35 -11.39
N TYR A 63 0.70 6.31 -11.22
CA TYR A 63 -0.29 5.86 -12.19
C TYR A 63 -1.68 5.79 -11.57
N THR A 64 -2.68 6.07 -12.40
CA THR A 64 -4.11 5.92 -12.12
C THR A 64 -4.75 5.20 -13.30
N ASP A 65 -6.06 4.96 -13.23
CA ASP A 65 -6.86 4.43 -14.34
C ASP A 65 -6.65 5.22 -15.65
N GLU A 66 -6.39 6.53 -15.58
CA GLU A 66 -6.15 7.36 -16.76
C GLU A 66 -4.93 6.91 -17.56
N GLN A 67 -3.81 6.60 -16.90
CA GLN A 67 -2.59 6.11 -17.54
C GLN A 67 -2.75 4.68 -18.08
N GLU A 68 -3.65 3.88 -17.48
CA GLU A 68 -3.99 2.57 -18.01
C GLU A 68 -4.85 2.67 -19.28
N PHE A 69 -5.85 3.54 -19.27
CA PHE A 69 -6.71 3.76 -20.45
C PHE A 69 -5.96 4.40 -21.62
N SER A 70 -4.95 5.25 -21.36
CA SER A 70 -4.07 5.79 -22.40
C SER A 70 -3.01 4.80 -22.88
N GLN A 71 -2.97 3.58 -22.33
CA GLN A 71 -1.99 2.54 -22.63
C GLN A 71 -0.53 2.96 -22.37
N GLU A 72 -0.33 3.95 -21.49
CA GLU A 72 1.01 4.33 -21.01
C GLU A 72 1.60 3.25 -20.09
N ILE A 73 0.72 2.49 -19.43
CA ILE A 73 1.08 1.41 -18.53
C ILE A 73 -0.07 0.40 -18.42
N SER A 74 0.20 -0.82 -17.98
CA SER A 74 -0.82 -1.79 -17.58
C SER A 74 -0.58 -2.34 -16.18
N HIS A 75 -1.65 -2.79 -15.51
CA HIS A 75 -1.53 -3.54 -14.26
C HIS A 75 -0.57 -4.75 -14.38
N VAL A 76 -0.54 -5.44 -15.52
CA VAL A 76 0.37 -6.58 -15.77
C VAL A 76 1.83 -6.15 -15.80
N GLU A 77 2.14 -5.03 -16.46
CA GLU A 77 3.52 -4.53 -16.49
C GLU A 77 4.00 -4.08 -15.12
N LEU A 78 3.15 -3.38 -14.37
CA LEU A 78 3.48 -2.91 -13.01
C LEU A 78 3.71 -4.08 -12.05
N THR A 79 2.85 -5.09 -12.10
CA THR A 79 2.96 -6.27 -11.22
C THR A 79 4.14 -7.16 -11.58
N ARG A 80 4.45 -7.34 -12.86
CA ARG A 80 5.67 -8.05 -13.29
C ARG A 80 6.96 -7.31 -12.96
N TRP A 81 6.92 -5.98 -12.94
CA TRP A 81 8.07 -5.15 -12.58
C TRP A 81 8.36 -5.18 -11.07
N ALA A 82 7.34 -5.35 -10.23
CA ALA A 82 7.43 -5.23 -8.79
C ALA A 82 7.98 -6.50 -8.12
N ASP A 83 8.99 -6.35 -7.26
CA ASP A 83 9.44 -7.42 -6.35
C ASP A 83 8.63 -7.42 -5.03
N GLY A 84 7.92 -6.33 -4.75
CA GLY A 84 7.04 -6.19 -3.60
C GLY A 84 5.87 -5.25 -3.89
N LEU A 85 4.68 -5.59 -3.40
CA LEU A 85 3.49 -4.74 -3.45
C LEU A 85 2.99 -4.44 -2.04
N VAL A 86 2.83 -3.14 -1.75
CA VAL A 86 2.29 -2.65 -0.47
C VAL A 86 1.15 -1.68 -0.71
N ILE A 87 0.11 -1.73 0.12
CA ILE A 87 -1.03 -0.81 0.05
C ILE A 87 -1.00 0.13 1.26
N LEU A 88 -0.67 1.39 1.01
CA LEU A 88 -0.38 2.40 2.03
C LEU A 88 -0.91 3.79 1.61
N PRO A 89 -2.05 4.25 2.15
CA PRO A 89 -2.97 3.56 3.05
C PRO A 89 -3.88 2.56 2.32
N ALA A 90 -4.22 1.46 2.99
CA ALA A 90 -5.28 0.53 2.58
C ALA A 90 -6.63 0.95 3.16
N THR A 91 -7.61 1.22 2.29
CA THR A 91 -8.97 1.54 2.74
C THR A 91 -9.80 0.27 2.95
N ALA A 92 -10.89 0.37 3.72
CA ALA A 92 -11.87 -0.71 3.82
C ALA A 92 -12.42 -1.17 2.46
N ASN A 93 -12.57 -0.23 1.51
CA ASN A 93 -13.04 -0.53 0.17
C ASN A 93 -12.02 -1.36 -0.62
N THR A 94 -10.77 -0.90 -0.68
CA THR A 94 -9.69 -1.61 -1.39
C THR A 94 -9.50 -3.03 -0.84
N MET A 95 -9.46 -3.19 0.48
CA MET A 95 -9.34 -4.51 1.10
C MET A 95 -10.58 -5.38 0.88
N GLY A 96 -11.78 -4.77 0.82
CA GLY A 96 -13.00 -5.48 0.50
C GLY A 96 -13.05 -5.98 -0.94
N GLN A 97 -12.57 -5.19 -1.89
CA GLN A 97 -12.45 -5.60 -3.28
C GLN A 97 -11.43 -6.73 -3.44
N ALA A 98 -10.23 -6.57 -2.85
CA ALA A 98 -9.18 -7.58 -2.84
C ALA A 98 -9.68 -8.94 -2.29
N ALA A 99 -10.26 -8.93 -1.09
CA ALA A 99 -10.76 -10.13 -0.42
C ALA A 99 -11.89 -10.87 -1.16
N ASN A 100 -12.51 -10.23 -2.16
CA ASN A 100 -13.63 -10.79 -2.91
C ASN A 100 -13.34 -10.91 -4.42
N GLY A 101 -12.08 -10.76 -4.84
CA GLY A 101 -11.71 -10.94 -6.25
C GLY A 101 -12.21 -9.84 -7.19
N LEU A 102 -12.41 -8.61 -6.70
CA LEU A 102 -12.94 -7.50 -7.49
C LEU A 102 -11.82 -6.55 -7.94
N GLY A 103 -11.75 -6.28 -9.25
CA GLY A 103 -10.80 -5.35 -9.87
C GLY A 103 -11.52 -4.33 -10.75
N ASP A 104 -12.00 -3.25 -10.15
CA ASP A 104 -12.78 -2.19 -10.83
C ASP A 104 -11.96 -0.92 -11.14
N ASN A 105 -10.69 -0.89 -10.70
CA ASN A 105 -9.74 0.18 -10.99
C ASN A 105 -8.32 -0.39 -11.12
N LEU A 106 -7.40 0.41 -11.66
CA LEU A 106 -6.00 -0.01 -11.90
C LEU A 106 -5.36 -0.66 -10.65
N LEU A 107 -5.58 -0.10 -9.45
CA LEU A 107 -4.99 -0.65 -8.23
C LEU A 107 -5.56 -2.02 -7.89
N THR A 108 -6.88 -2.18 -7.91
CA THR A 108 -7.49 -3.45 -7.51
C THR A 108 -7.33 -4.55 -8.55
N THR A 109 -7.23 -4.20 -9.83
CA THR A 109 -6.79 -5.13 -10.88
C THR A 109 -5.33 -5.55 -10.71
N ALA A 110 -4.43 -4.60 -10.36
CA ALA A 110 -3.03 -4.93 -10.05
C ALA A 110 -2.90 -5.84 -8.81
N ILE A 111 -3.72 -5.63 -7.78
CA ILE A 111 -3.77 -6.53 -6.61
C ILE A 111 -4.10 -7.97 -7.04
N LEU A 112 -5.08 -8.16 -7.92
CA LEU A 112 -5.45 -9.50 -8.41
C LEU A 112 -4.38 -10.14 -9.30
N ALA A 113 -3.61 -9.34 -10.02
CA ALA A 113 -2.58 -9.82 -10.94
C ALA A 113 -1.23 -10.08 -10.27
N TYR A 114 -1.03 -9.60 -9.04
CA TYR A 114 0.24 -9.75 -8.34
C TYR A 114 0.36 -11.15 -7.71
N PRO A 115 1.43 -11.92 -7.98
CA PRO A 115 1.50 -13.34 -7.61
C PRO A 115 1.99 -13.61 -6.18
N GLU A 116 2.56 -12.61 -5.51
CA GLU A 116 3.18 -12.76 -4.19
C GLU A 116 2.32 -12.11 -3.09
N PRO A 117 2.52 -12.44 -1.81
CA PRO A 117 1.81 -11.81 -0.70
C PRO A 117 1.89 -10.27 -0.71
N ILE A 118 0.73 -9.64 -0.52
CA ILE A 118 0.59 -8.18 -0.48
C ILE A 118 0.56 -7.70 0.97
N ILE A 119 1.20 -6.57 1.26
CA ILE A 119 1.18 -5.96 2.59
C ILE A 119 0.20 -4.79 2.62
N TYR A 120 -0.85 -4.91 3.41
CA TYR A 120 -1.85 -3.86 3.61
C TYR A 120 -1.56 -3.10 4.89
N PHE A 121 -1.57 -1.77 4.81
CA PHE A 121 -1.51 -0.85 5.95
C PHE A 121 -2.87 -0.14 6.08
N PRO A 122 -3.83 -0.71 6.82
CA PRO A 122 -5.18 -0.21 6.92
C PRO A 122 -5.23 1.18 7.54
N ASN A 123 -6.03 2.06 6.97
CA ASN A 123 -6.37 3.33 7.61
C ASN A 123 -7.84 3.70 7.39
N MET A 124 -8.57 3.81 8.50
CA MET A 124 -9.99 4.13 8.55
C MET A 124 -10.41 4.47 9.98
N ASN A 125 -11.63 5.02 10.15
CA ASN A 125 -12.18 5.27 11.47
C ASN A 125 -12.38 3.97 12.29
N GLU A 126 -12.23 4.06 13.61
CA GLU A 126 -12.43 2.95 14.56
C GLU A 126 -13.75 2.20 14.38
N ARG A 127 -14.85 2.91 14.11
CA ARG A 127 -16.17 2.30 13.87
C ARG A 127 -16.17 1.42 12.63
N MET A 128 -15.44 1.81 11.58
CA MET A 128 -15.27 1.00 10.37
C MET A 128 -14.40 -0.21 10.66
N TRP A 129 -13.30 -0.02 11.39
CA TRP A 129 -12.40 -1.10 11.78
C TRP A 129 -13.15 -2.24 12.49
N ARG A 130 -14.05 -1.90 13.43
CA ARG A 130 -14.84 -2.87 14.21
C ARG A 130 -15.97 -3.55 13.42
N LYS A 131 -16.22 -3.19 12.14
CA LYS A 131 -17.31 -3.81 11.36
C LYS A 131 -17.00 -5.27 11.09
N LYS A 132 -17.97 -6.14 11.36
CA LYS A 132 -17.86 -7.59 11.10
C LYS A 132 -17.53 -7.90 9.63
N SER A 133 -18.04 -7.13 8.67
CA SER A 133 -17.71 -7.31 7.25
C SER A 133 -16.24 -7.10 6.96
N LEU A 134 -15.65 -6.02 7.48
CA LEU A 134 -14.22 -5.75 7.34
C LEU A 134 -13.38 -6.84 8.00
N GLN A 135 -13.74 -7.24 9.23
CA GLN A 135 -13.02 -8.27 9.97
C GLN A 135 -13.05 -9.63 9.26
N ARG A 136 -14.13 -9.95 8.53
CA ARG A 136 -14.13 -11.13 7.63
C ARG A 136 -13.18 -10.94 6.47
N ASN A 137 -13.21 -9.78 5.79
CA ASN A 137 -12.33 -9.51 4.66
C ASN A 137 -10.85 -9.58 5.05
N ILE A 138 -10.49 -9.04 6.22
CA ILE A 138 -9.12 -9.14 6.77
C ILE A 138 -8.72 -10.60 6.93
N LYS A 139 -9.57 -11.41 7.57
CA LYS A 139 -9.31 -12.84 7.74
C LYS A 139 -9.20 -13.61 6.43
N THR A 140 -9.97 -13.22 5.42
CA THR A 140 -9.87 -13.78 4.07
C THR A 140 -8.51 -13.46 3.46
N LEU A 141 -8.11 -12.19 3.45
CA LEU A 141 -6.79 -11.78 2.95
C LEU A 141 -5.65 -12.53 3.67
N GLU A 142 -5.69 -12.58 5.00
CA GLU A 142 -4.69 -13.31 5.78
C GLU A 142 -4.67 -14.82 5.47
N ALA A 143 -5.84 -15.42 5.23
CA ALA A 143 -5.95 -16.83 4.83
C ALA A 143 -5.43 -17.09 3.41
N ASP A 144 -5.54 -16.10 2.52
CA ASP A 144 -5.02 -16.12 1.15
C ASP A 144 -3.51 -15.86 1.10
N GLY A 145 -2.87 -15.57 2.25
CA GLY A 145 -1.43 -15.39 2.40
C GLY A 145 -0.97 -13.93 2.48
N ASP A 146 -1.88 -12.97 2.34
CA ASP A 146 -1.60 -11.55 2.46
C ASP A 146 -1.31 -11.14 3.91
N ILE A 147 -0.67 -9.99 4.07
CA ILE A 147 -0.28 -9.44 5.38
C ILE A 147 -1.10 -8.19 5.65
N VAL A 148 -1.99 -8.26 6.64
CA VAL A 148 -2.73 -7.09 7.10
C VAL A 148 -2.09 -6.56 8.39
N VAL A 149 -1.44 -5.40 8.31
CA VAL A 149 -0.77 -4.80 9.47
C VAL A 149 -1.82 -4.14 10.37
N GLU A 150 -1.82 -4.46 11.66
CA GLU A 150 -2.71 -3.77 12.58
C GLU A 150 -2.41 -2.27 12.63
N PRO A 151 -3.43 -1.41 12.52
CA PRO A 151 -3.25 0.03 12.59
C PRO A 151 -2.80 0.46 13.99
N SER A 152 -1.99 1.52 14.06
CA SER A 152 -1.60 2.10 15.34
C SER A 152 -2.77 2.88 15.95
N HIS A 153 -2.98 2.76 17.26
CA HIS A 153 -4.04 3.47 17.98
C HIS A 153 -3.43 4.62 18.78
N GLN A 154 -3.65 5.86 18.33
CA GLN A 154 -3.06 7.05 18.94
C GLN A 154 -3.99 8.27 18.82
N MET A 155 -3.64 9.37 19.49
CA MET A 155 -4.36 10.64 19.32
C MET A 155 -4.11 11.19 17.91
N ALA A 156 -5.18 11.38 17.15
CA ALA A 156 -5.14 11.92 15.80
C ALA A 156 -6.32 12.87 15.54
N TYR A 157 -6.17 13.72 14.53
CA TYR A 157 -7.24 14.63 14.12
C TYR A 157 -8.34 13.85 13.38
N GLU A 158 -9.55 13.83 13.93
CA GLU A 158 -10.72 13.23 13.28
C GLU A 158 -11.45 14.30 12.46
N VAL A 159 -11.31 14.24 11.13
CA VAL A 159 -11.91 15.22 10.19
C VAL A 159 -13.41 15.41 10.42
N ALA A 160 -14.14 14.34 10.68
CA ALA A 160 -15.60 14.38 10.87
C ALA A 160 -16.04 15.16 12.12
N SER A 161 -15.23 15.19 13.19
CA SER A 161 -15.55 15.91 14.43
C SER A 161 -14.78 17.21 14.60
N GLY A 162 -13.74 17.44 13.80
CA GLY A 162 -12.86 18.60 13.89
C GLY A 162 -12.01 18.65 15.16
N LYS A 163 -11.76 17.49 15.80
CA LYS A 163 -11.09 17.39 17.12
C LYS A 163 -10.02 16.32 17.13
N MET A 164 -9.07 16.45 18.05
CA MET A 164 -8.14 15.37 18.39
C MET A 164 -8.86 14.28 19.18
N ARG A 165 -8.76 13.03 18.73
CA ARG A 165 -9.36 11.85 19.36
C ARG A 165 -8.46 10.63 19.21
N PRO A 166 -8.58 9.62 20.09
CA PRO A 166 -8.01 8.30 19.82
C PRO A 166 -8.58 7.77 18.51
N ASN A 167 -7.71 7.43 17.57
CA ASN A 167 -8.10 6.91 16.28
C ASN A 167 -7.01 5.98 15.72
N TYR A 168 -7.39 5.20 14.71
CA TYR A 168 -6.46 4.37 13.97
C TYR A 168 -5.70 5.21 12.95
N THR A 169 -4.38 5.16 13.02
CA THR A 169 -3.47 5.81 12.08
C THR A 169 -2.65 4.78 11.33
N ILE A 170 -2.08 5.21 10.20
CA ILE A 170 -0.97 4.49 9.58
C ILE A 170 0.14 4.29 10.64
N PRO A 171 0.82 3.12 10.69
CA PRO A 171 1.96 2.89 11.57
C PRO A 171 3.12 3.86 11.31
N SER A 172 4.03 4.01 12.27
CA SER A 172 5.24 4.81 12.07
C SER A 172 6.09 4.30 10.90
N LYS A 173 6.86 5.21 10.29
CA LYS A 173 7.80 4.91 9.21
C LYS A 173 8.74 3.76 9.52
N GLU A 174 9.28 3.71 10.75
CA GLU A 174 10.16 2.63 11.20
C GLU A 174 9.42 1.29 11.20
N ASN A 175 8.17 1.27 11.65
CA ASN A 175 7.36 0.06 11.69
C ASN A 175 6.97 -0.40 10.29
N VAL A 176 6.57 0.52 9.41
CA VAL A 176 6.30 0.23 7.99
C VAL A 176 7.53 -0.41 7.34
N MET A 177 8.70 0.23 7.45
CA MET A 177 9.94 -0.32 6.89
C MET A 177 10.32 -1.67 7.49
N LYS A 178 10.15 -1.85 8.80
CA LYS A 178 10.44 -3.13 9.46
C LYS A 178 9.57 -4.27 8.93
N VAL A 179 8.28 -4.02 8.71
CA VAL A 179 7.36 -5.02 8.15
C VAL A 179 7.73 -5.34 6.71
N ILE A 180 7.93 -4.31 5.87
CA ILE A 180 8.30 -4.48 4.47
C ILE A 180 9.61 -5.26 4.34
N TYR A 181 10.64 -4.88 5.11
CA TYR A 181 11.95 -5.54 5.07
C TYR A 181 11.88 -7.00 5.54
N LYS A 182 11.14 -7.28 6.62
CA LYS A 182 10.94 -8.64 7.11
C LYS A 182 10.33 -9.54 6.02
N GLN A 183 9.36 -9.04 5.28
CA GLN A 183 8.70 -9.81 4.23
C GLN A 183 9.58 -9.96 2.99
N LEU A 184 10.13 -8.86 2.47
CA LEU A 184 10.83 -8.87 1.19
C LEU A 184 12.26 -9.43 1.29
N VAL A 185 12.94 -9.31 2.44
CA VAL A 185 14.31 -9.85 2.63
C VAL A 185 14.30 -11.18 3.37
N GLY A 186 13.37 -11.38 4.31
CA GLY A 186 13.25 -12.64 5.04
C GLY A 186 12.99 -13.84 4.13
N ASN A 187 12.25 -13.64 3.03
CA ASN A 187 11.95 -14.68 2.05
C ASN A 187 13.12 -14.99 1.10
N VAL A 188 14.10 -14.08 0.94
CA VAL A 188 15.26 -14.27 0.04
C VAL A 188 16.24 -15.32 0.61
N GLN A 189 16.31 -15.51 1.93
CA GLN A 189 17.18 -16.52 2.53
C GLN A 189 16.66 -17.96 2.40
N THR A 190 15.39 -18.15 2.03
CA THR A 190 14.77 -19.48 1.90
C THR A 190 14.87 -20.10 0.50
N VAL A 191 15.32 -19.37 -0.52
CA VAL A 191 15.35 -19.86 -1.92
C VAL A 191 16.75 -20.34 -2.35
N SER A 192 17.77 -20.32 -1.47
CA SER A 192 19.14 -20.76 -1.81
C SER A 192 19.49 -22.20 -1.41
N LYS A 193 18.52 -23.08 -1.18
CA LYS A 193 18.77 -24.51 -0.93
C LYS A 193 17.71 -25.40 -1.59
N SER A 194 17.89 -25.68 -2.86
CA SER A 194 17.60 -26.99 -3.49
C SER A 194 18.18 -27.00 -4.89
#